data_AF-A0A372NPB7-F1
#
_entry.id   AF-A0A372NPB7-F1
#
_cell.length_a   1.000
_cell.length_b   1.000
_cell.length_c   1.000
_cell.angle_alpha   90.00
_cell.angle_beta   90.00
_cell.angle_gamma   90.00
#
_symmetry.space_group_name_H-M   'P 1'
#
loop_
_entity.id
_entity.type
_entity.pdbx_description
1 polymer ?
#
loop_
_entity_poly.entity_id
_entity_poly.type
_entity_poly.pdbx_seq_one_letter_code
_entity_poly.pdbx_strand_id
1 'polypeptide(L)'
;MRSGAFKIAIIYVIAGILWITLSDKLLLAMHEHIDLNIILFLSSIKGVAYVLITGIFLFYLIRYHTSLLADSSKRYRTYFEDNPHPMWITDARSMLFTDVNEAAINLYGYTREEFLRMNLLDICPAEHKIDTYTTLKSLKAGINKNIPFRHNKKDGSTISISTSCHLIVSKKGGNLMCMVENG
;
A
#
# COMPACT_ATOMS: atom_id res chain seq x y z
N MET A 1 10.78 6.56 -4.87
CA MET A 1 10.71 5.10 -5.15
C MET A 1 11.23 4.67 -6.52
N ARG A 2 10.96 5.35 -7.64
CA ARG A 2 11.45 4.96 -8.99
C ARG A 2 12.98 4.86 -9.18
N SER A 3 13.77 5.59 -8.38
CA SER A 3 15.23 5.64 -8.52
C SER A 3 15.95 4.35 -8.09
N GLY A 4 15.42 3.61 -7.11
CA GLY A 4 16.08 2.42 -6.57
C GLY A 4 16.10 1.24 -7.55
N ALA A 5 14.93 0.91 -8.11
CA ALA A 5 14.80 -0.16 -9.10
C ALA A 5 15.62 0.11 -10.37
N PHE A 6 15.69 1.38 -10.80
CA PHE A 6 16.49 1.77 -11.96
C PHE A 6 17.99 1.62 -11.71
N LYS A 7 18.49 1.99 -10.52
CA LYS A 7 19.91 1.77 -10.15
C LYS A 7 20.27 0.29 -10.11
N ILE A 8 19.40 -0.55 -9.55
CA ILE A 8 19.61 -2.00 -9.50
C ILE A 8 19.64 -2.59 -10.91
N ALA A 9 18.74 -2.17 -11.79
CA ALA A 9 18.71 -2.61 -13.18
C ALA A 9 20.00 -2.20 -13.94
N ILE A 10 20.51 -0.99 -13.73
CA ILE A 10 21.78 -0.54 -14.33
C ILE A 10 22.96 -1.40 -13.83
N ILE A 11 23.07 -1.61 -12.52
CA ILE A 11 24.15 -2.42 -11.94
C ILE A 11 24.10 -3.84 -12.51
N TYR A 12 22.91 -4.42 -12.62
CA TYR A 12 22.70 -5.73 -13.18
C TYR A 12 23.10 -5.80 -14.68
N VAL A 13 22.72 -4.81 -15.49
CA VAL A 13 23.11 -4.74 -16.90
C VAL A 13 24.63 -4.61 -17.06
N ILE A 14 25.28 -3.75 -16.26
CA ILE A 14 26.74 -3.58 -16.28
C ILE A 14 27.44 -4.89 -15.89
N ALA A 15 26.98 -5.54 -14.82
CA ALA A 15 27.53 -6.83 -14.38
C ALA A 15 27.34 -7.93 -15.45
N GLY A 16 26.19 -7.95 -16.12
CA GLY A 16 25.93 -8.88 -17.23
C GLY A 16 26.83 -8.64 -18.43
N ILE A 17 27.02 -7.39 -18.86
CA ILE A 17 27.95 -7.02 -19.95
C ILE A 17 29.39 -7.38 -19.58
N LEU A 18 29.80 -7.09 -18.34
CA LEU A 18 31.14 -7.42 -17.85
C LEU A 18 31.36 -8.94 -17.81
N TRP A 19 30.34 -9.70 -17.37
CA TRP A 19 30.38 -11.16 -17.35
C TRP A 19 30.53 -11.74 -18.75
N ILE A 20 29.71 -11.30 -19.71
CA ILE A 20 29.78 -11.77 -21.10
C ILE A 20 31.16 -11.50 -21.69
N THR A 21 31.62 -10.24 -21.62
CA THR A 21 32.89 -9.83 -22.24
C THR A 21 34.12 -10.49 -21.60
N LEU A 22 34.14 -10.65 -20.28
CA LEU A 22 35.23 -11.33 -19.58
C LEU A 22 35.25 -12.83 -19.89
N SER A 23 34.07 -13.44 -19.93
CA SER A 23 33.88 -14.86 -20.19
C SER A 23 34.29 -15.24 -21.63
N ASP A 24 33.98 -14.39 -22.61
CA ASP A 24 34.38 -14.56 -24.00
C ASP A 24 35.90 -14.39 -24.17
N LYS A 25 36.50 -13.37 -23.53
CA LYS A 25 37.95 -13.17 -23.54
C LYS A 25 38.70 -14.34 -22.91
N LEU A 26 38.17 -14.91 -21.83
CA LEU A 26 38.76 -16.08 -21.17
C LEU A 26 38.71 -17.32 -22.08
N LEU A 27 37.59 -17.56 -22.78
CA LEU A 27 37.50 -18.65 -23.76
C LEU A 27 38.51 -18.49 -24.89
N LEU A 28 38.66 -17.27 -25.41
CA LEU A 28 39.62 -16.96 -26.48
C LEU A 28 41.07 -17.10 -26.01
N ALA A 29 41.40 -16.73 -24.77
CA ALA A 29 42.73 -16.91 -24.20
C ALA A 29 43.10 -18.39 -23.98
N MET A 30 42.11 -19.25 -23.78
CA MET A 30 42.30 -20.69 -23.59
C MET A 30 42.22 -21.49 -24.92
N HIS A 31 41.98 -20.82 -26.05
CA HIS A 31 41.83 -21.43 -27.36
C HIS A 31 43.05 -22.24 -27.82
N GLU A 32 44.27 -21.80 -27.48
CA GLU A 32 45.51 -22.48 -27.91
C GLU A 32 45.74 -23.85 -27.25
N HIS A 33 44.98 -24.20 -26.20
CA HIS A 33 45.19 -25.44 -25.44
C HIS A 33 43.94 -26.32 -25.30
N ILE A 34 42.82 -25.97 -25.95
CA ILE A 34 41.52 -26.63 -25.73
C ILE A 34 40.82 -26.95 -27.06
N ASP A 35 40.29 -28.17 -27.18
CA ASP A 35 39.53 -28.63 -28.34
C ASP A 35 38.27 -27.79 -28.62
N LEU A 36 37.96 -27.62 -29.91
CA LEU A 36 36.79 -26.87 -30.39
C LEU A 36 35.46 -27.37 -29.80
N ASN A 37 35.32 -28.67 -29.58
CA ASN A 37 34.13 -29.28 -28.96
C ASN A 37 33.93 -28.85 -27.51
N ILE A 38 35.03 -28.69 -26.75
CA ILE A 38 34.99 -28.25 -25.36
C ILE A 38 34.65 -26.75 -25.28
N ILE A 39 35.16 -25.95 -26.22
CA ILE A 39 34.83 -24.52 -26.33
C ILE A 39 33.32 -24.31 -26.59
N LEU A 40 32.74 -25.09 -27.52
CA LEU A 40 31.30 -25.02 -27.83
C LEU A 40 30.43 -25.45 -26.64
N PHE A 41 30.85 -26.48 -25.91
CA PHE A 41 30.17 -26.93 -24.69
C PHE A 41 30.23 -25.89 -23.56
N LEU A 42 31.40 -25.29 -23.33
CA LEU A 42 31.59 -24.24 -22.34
C LEU A 42 30.75 -22.99 -22.66
N SER A 43 30.62 -22.62 -23.94
CA SER A 43 29.78 -21.49 -24.38
C SER A 43 28.30 -21.70 -24.03
N SER A 44 27.76 -22.90 -24.26
CA SER A 44 26.35 -23.22 -23.93
C SER A 44 26.09 -23.21 -22.43
N ILE A 45 27.02 -23.75 -21.63
CA ILE A 45 26.90 -23.76 -20.15
C ILE A 45 26.89 -22.35 -19.57
N LYS A 46 27.70 -21.43 -20.12
CA LYS A 46 27.78 -20.04 -19.64
C LYS A 46 26.45 -19.31 -19.76
N GLY A 47 25.75 -19.48 -20.88
CA GLY A 47 24.43 -18.89 -21.09
C GLY A 47 23.40 -19.44 -20.09
N VAL A 48 23.37 -20.76 -19.89
CA VAL A 48 22.47 -21.41 -18.94
C VAL A 48 22.76 -20.97 -17.51
N ALA A 49 24.03 -20.92 -17.10
CA ALA A 49 24.44 -20.47 -15.77
C ALA A 49 24.03 -19.01 -15.52
N TYR A 50 24.21 -18.12 -16.50
CA TYR A 50 23.77 -16.74 -16.42
C TYR A 50 22.25 -16.64 -16.22
N VAL A 51 21.45 -17.32 -17.05
CA VAL A 51 19.98 -17.30 -16.92
C VAL A 51 19.51 -17.86 -15.57
N LEU A 52 20.14 -18.91 -15.05
CA LEU A 52 19.80 -19.49 -13.76
C LEU A 52 20.12 -18.55 -12.59
N ILE A 53 21.35 -18.01 -12.54
CA ILE A 53 21.78 -17.09 -11.47
C ILE A 53 20.88 -15.85 -11.46
N THR A 54 20.61 -15.32 -12.64
CA THR A 54 19.82 -14.10 -12.79
C THR A 54 18.33 -14.32 -12.50
N GLY A 55 17.78 -15.46 -12.91
CA GLY A 55 16.43 -15.89 -12.55
C GLY A 55 16.25 -16.06 -11.05
N ILE A 56 17.21 -16.71 -10.37
CA ILE A 56 17.22 -16.85 -8.91
C ILE A 56 17.30 -15.46 -8.25
N PHE A 57 18.20 -14.59 -8.71
CA PHE A 57 18.34 -13.23 -8.18
C PHE A 57 17.05 -12.42 -8.32
N LEU A 58 16.44 -12.41 -9.51
CA LEU A 58 15.16 -11.73 -9.77
C LEU A 58 14.03 -12.29 -8.90
N PHE A 59 13.94 -13.62 -8.76
CA PHE A 59 12.96 -14.27 -7.90
C PHE A 59 13.09 -13.80 -6.45
N TYR A 60 14.31 -13.80 -5.90
CA TYR A 60 14.57 -13.31 -4.55
C TYR A 60 14.23 -11.82 -4.39
N LEU A 61 14.56 -10.99 -5.38
CA LEU A 61 14.30 -9.56 -5.35
C LEU A 61 12.80 -9.25 -5.35
N ILE A 62 12.03 -9.96 -6.19
CA ILE A 62 10.56 -9.85 -6.24
C ILE A 62 9.96 -10.33 -4.91
N ARG A 63 10.38 -11.48 -4.39
CA ARG A 63 9.93 -12.02 -3.09
C ARG A 63 10.19 -11.04 -1.95
N TYR A 64 11.39 -10.47 -1.88
CA TYR A 64 11.77 -9.49 -0.86
C TYR A 64 10.89 -8.24 -0.90
N HIS A 65 10.71 -7.64 -2.08
CA HIS A 65 9.85 -6.46 -2.23
C HIS A 65 8.38 -6.74 -1.90
N THR A 66 7.87 -7.90 -2.31
CA THR A 66 6.49 -8.31 -2.01
C THR A 66 6.29 -8.49 -0.51
N SER A 67 7.24 -9.14 0.17
CA SER A 67 7.19 -9.34 1.63
C SER A 67 7.25 -8.03 2.40
N LEU A 68 8.09 -7.08 1.98
CA LEU A 68 8.18 -5.76 2.61
C LEU A 68 6.84 -5.00 2.52
N LEU A 69 6.18 -5.04 1.37
CA LEU A 69 4.87 -4.42 1.20
C LEU A 69 3.81 -5.11 2.06
N ALA A 70 3.81 -6.44 2.10
CA ALA A 70 2.90 -7.22 2.94
C ALA A 70 3.08 -6.90 4.44
N ASP A 71 4.32 -6.83 4.91
CA ASP A 71 4.64 -6.54 6.32
C ASP A 71 4.26 -5.11 6.73
N SER A 72 4.45 -4.15 5.83
CA SER A 72 4.07 -2.76 6.08
C SER A 72 2.55 -2.59 6.12
N SER A 73 1.84 -3.22 5.17
CA SER A 73 0.37 -3.25 5.15
C SER A 73 -0.21 -3.96 6.38
N LYS A 74 0.35 -5.11 6.78
CA LYS A 74 -0.10 -5.85 7.97
C LYS A 74 0.10 -5.06 9.25
N ARG A 75 1.25 -4.39 9.41
CA ARG A 75 1.50 -3.49 10.55
C ARG A 75 0.52 -2.33 10.60
N TYR A 76 0.28 -1.66 9.47
CA TYR A 76 -0.73 -0.60 9.39
C TYR A 76 -2.11 -1.12 9.79
N ARG A 77 -2.53 -2.28 9.25
CA ARG A 77 -3.82 -2.88 9.59
C ARG A 77 -3.92 -3.17 11.09
N THR A 78 -2.88 -3.74 11.67
CA THR A 78 -2.84 -4.04 13.11
C THR A 78 -3.00 -2.76 13.94
N TYR A 79 -2.24 -1.70 13.65
CA TYR A 79 -2.36 -0.43 14.38
C TYR A 79 -3.70 0.28 14.19
N PHE A 80 -4.34 0.11 13.04
CA PHE A 80 -5.66 0.67 12.78
C PHE A 80 -6.75 -0.11 13.53
N GLU A 81 -6.73 -1.44 13.44
CA GLU A 81 -7.71 -2.34 14.07
C GLU A 81 -7.64 -2.29 15.60
N ASP A 82 -6.43 -2.33 16.15
CA ASP A 82 -6.19 -2.35 17.60
C ASP A 82 -6.18 -0.94 18.21
N ASN A 83 -6.45 0.11 17.42
CA ASN A 83 -6.50 1.47 17.96
C ASN A 83 -7.69 1.59 18.92
N PRO A 84 -7.48 2.04 20.18
CA PRO A 84 -8.58 2.19 21.14
C PRO A 84 -9.57 3.30 20.76
N HIS A 85 -9.16 4.25 19.92
CA HIS A 85 -10.05 5.29 19.43
C HIS A 85 -10.87 4.78 18.23
N PRO A 86 -12.18 5.08 18.18
CA PRO A 86 -13.01 4.84 17.01
C PRO A 86 -12.44 5.55 15.77
N MET A 87 -12.21 4.78 14.71
CA MET A 87 -11.63 5.28 13.46
C MET A 87 -12.34 4.69 12.25
N TRP A 88 -12.44 5.49 11.21
CA TRP A 88 -12.98 5.07 9.92
C TRP A 88 -12.29 5.78 8.77
N ILE A 89 -12.37 5.16 7.60
CA ILE A 89 -11.90 5.70 6.34
C ILE A 89 -13.09 5.73 5.38
N THR A 90 -13.27 6.86 4.70
CA THR A 90 -14.28 7.01 3.65
C THR A 90 -13.64 7.47 2.35
N ASP A 91 -14.26 7.15 1.23
CA ASP A 91 -13.95 7.81 -0.03
C ASP A 91 -14.40 9.28 0.05
N ALA A 92 -13.50 10.22 -0.23
CA ALA A 92 -13.76 11.65 -0.01
C ALA A 92 -14.81 12.23 -0.99
N ARG A 93 -15.10 11.54 -2.10
CA ARG A 93 -16.09 12.00 -3.09
C ARG A 93 -17.48 11.50 -2.72
N SER A 94 -17.62 10.18 -2.61
CA SER A 94 -18.86 9.47 -2.38
C SER A 94 -19.25 9.38 -0.92
N MET A 95 -18.29 9.51 0.02
CA MET A 95 -18.46 9.34 1.46
C MET A 95 -18.83 7.91 1.89
N LEU A 96 -18.64 6.93 1.00
CA LEU A 96 -18.78 5.51 1.35
C LEU A 96 -17.66 5.09 2.29
N PHE A 97 -17.99 4.31 3.32
CA PHE A 97 -16.97 3.71 4.17
C PHE A 97 -16.16 2.70 3.38
N THR A 98 -14.84 2.84 3.46
CA THR A 98 -13.87 1.92 2.87
C THR A 98 -13.19 1.08 3.93
N ASP A 99 -13.15 1.56 5.18
CA ASP A 99 -12.61 0.82 6.32
C ASP A 99 -13.16 1.36 7.65
N VAL A 100 -13.27 0.47 8.63
CA VAL A 100 -13.66 0.79 10.02
C VAL A 100 -12.92 -0.13 10.97
N ASN A 101 -12.48 0.40 12.12
CA ASN A 101 -11.81 -0.39 13.14
C ASN A 101 -12.80 -0.96 14.18
N GLU A 102 -12.31 -1.87 15.02
CA GLU A 102 -13.10 -2.52 16.06
C GLU A 102 -13.67 -1.51 17.08
N ALA A 103 -12.92 -0.47 17.44
CA ALA A 103 -13.41 0.56 18.36
C ALA A 103 -14.63 1.31 17.80
N ALA A 104 -14.67 1.58 16.48
CA ALA A 104 -15.84 2.18 15.83
C ALA A 104 -17.04 1.21 15.79
N ILE A 105 -16.81 -0.06 15.46
CA ILE A 105 -17.84 -1.11 15.50
C ILE A 105 -18.49 -1.17 16.88
N ASN A 106 -17.67 -1.19 17.95
CA ASN A 106 -18.14 -1.23 19.32
C ASN A 106 -18.90 0.04 19.73
N LEU A 107 -18.46 1.23 19.28
CA LEU A 107 -19.13 2.48 19.60
C LEU A 107 -20.51 2.59 18.93
N TYR A 108 -20.62 2.21 17.66
CA TYR A 108 -21.82 2.43 16.84
C TYR A 108 -22.79 1.24 16.80
N GLY A 109 -22.30 0.03 17.06
CA GLY A 109 -23.10 -1.20 17.06
C GLY A 109 -23.39 -1.80 15.67
N TYR A 110 -22.84 -1.23 14.60
CA TYR A 110 -22.91 -1.83 13.25
C TYR A 110 -21.76 -2.81 13.03
N THR A 111 -22.00 -3.86 12.25
CA THR A 111 -20.91 -4.74 11.81
C THR A 111 -20.04 -4.03 10.76
N ARG A 112 -18.84 -4.57 10.53
CA ARG A 112 -17.94 -4.07 9.47
C ARG A 112 -18.63 -4.11 8.10
N GLU A 113 -19.33 -5.19 7.78
CA GLU A 113 -20.03 -5.37 6.50
C GLU A 113 -21.18 -4.39 6.31
N GLU A 114 -21.87 -4.04 7.40
CA GLU A 114 -22.90 -2.99 7.39
C GLU A 114 -22.27 -1.64 7.08
N PHE A 115 -21.22 -1.25 7.82
CA PHE A 115 -20.49 -0.01 7.57
C PHE A 115 -20.03 0.11 6.12
N LEU A 116 -19.39 -0.92 5.56
CA LEU A 116 -18.86 -0.91 4.19
C LEU A 116 -19.94 -0.77 3.10
N ARG A 117 -21.21 -0.94 3.43
CA ARG A 117 -22.36 -0.70 2.53
C ARG A 117 -23.02 0.66 2.74
N MET A 118 -22.61 1.39 3.78
CA MET A 118 -23.19 2.66 4.17
C MET A 118 -22.36 3.85 3.68
N ASN A 119 -23.05 4.98 3.62
CA ASN A 119 -22.47 6.29 3.50
C ASN A 119 -22.26 6.93 4.88
N LEU A 120 -21.25 7.78 5.06
CA LEU A 120 -21.08 8.55 6.28
C LEU A 120 -22.33 9.38 6.64
N LEU A 121 -23.09 9.85 5.64
CA LEU A 121 -24.34 10.57 5.87
C LEU A 121 -25.50 9.67 6.34
N ASP A 122 -25.39 8.35 6.23
CA ASP A 122 -26.43 7.42 6.70
C ASP A 122 -26.45 7.33 8.22
N ILE A 123 -25.30 7.51 8.87
CA ILE A 123 -25.20 7.62 10.33
C ILE A 123 -25.43 9.04 10.83
N CYS A 124 -25.82 10.01 9.99
CA CYS A 124 -26.10 11.37 10.44
C CYS A 124 -27.61 11.58 10.68
N PRO A 125 -28.02 12.25 11.77
CA PRO A 125 -29.40 12.72 11.95
C PRO A 125 -29.86 13.52 10.75
N ALA A 126 -31.12 13.37 10.35
CA ALA A 126 -31.66 13.94 9.12
C ALA A 126 -31.47 15.47 9.07
N GLU A 127 -31.68 16.14 10.20
CA GLU A 127 -31.52 17.57 10.41
C GLU A 127 -30.07 18.07 10.25
N HIS A 128 -29.07 17.19 10.42
CA HIS A 128 -27.65 17.54 10.37
C HIS A 128 -26.92 17.04 9.12
N LYS A 129 -27.62 16.34 8.19
CA LYS A 129 -26.98 15.79 6.98
C LYS A 129 -26.37 16.88 6.09
N ILE A 130 -27.06 18.01 5.89
CA ILE A 130 -26.61 19.11 5.03
C ILE A 130 -25.37 19.79 5.64
N ASP A 131 -25.40 20.07 6.95
CA ASP A 131 -24.28 20.68 7.67
C ASP A 131 -23.04 19.77 7.65
N THR A 132 -23.26 18.47 7.86
CA THR A 132 -22.20 17.45 7.80
C THR A 132 -21.59 17.39 6.41
N TYR A 133 -22.41 17.31 5.36
CA TYR A 133 -21.94 17.32 3.97
C TYR A 133 -21.12 18.57 3.66
N THR A 134 -21.60 19.74 4.06
CA THR A 134 -20.93 21.03 3.84
C THR A 134 -19.59 21.08 4.56
N THR A 135 -19.56 20.64 5.82
CA THR A 135 -18.34 20.54 6.62
C THR A 135 -17.32 19.64 5.95
N LEU A 136 -17.72 18.44 5.53
CA LEU A 136 -16.87 17.48 4.84
C LEU A 136 -16.32 18.03 3.51
N LYS A 137 -17.12 18.78 2.75
CA LYS A 137 -16.66 19.44 1.50
C LYS A 137 -15.75 20.64 1.74
N SER A 138 -15.80 21.26 2.92
CA SER A 138 -14.94 22.38 3.28
C SER A 138 -13.56 21.96 3.80
N LEU A 139 -13.36 20.66 4.10
CA LEU A 139 -12.10 20.14 4.63
C LEU A 139 -10.94 20.41 3.67
N LYS A 140 -9.82 20.86 4.23
CA LYS A 140 -8.59 21.09 3.46
C LYS A 140 -7.76 19.82 3.43
N ALA A 141 -6.92 19.68 2.40
CA ALA A 141 -5.92 18.62 2.37
C ALA A 141 -5.02 18.67 3.61
N GLY A 142 -4.73 17.52 4.21
CA GLY A 142 -4.05 17.43 5.50
C GLY A 142 -5.02 17.25 6.68
N ILE A 143 -4.53 17.55 7.89
CA ILE A 143 -5.23 17.28 9.15
C ILE A 143 -6.17 18.45 9.49
N ASN A 144 -7.44 18.14 9.70
CA ASN A 144 -8.47 19.05 10.19
C ASN A 144 -8.90 18.53 11.56
N LYS A 145 -8.67 19.30 12.63
CA LYS A 145 -8.92 18.88 14.02
C LYS A 145 -10.25 19.41 14.54
N ASN A 146 -10.75 18.81 15.61
CA ASN A 146 -11.93 19.28 16.33
C ASN A 146 -13.18 19.47 15.45
N ILE A 147 -13.41 18.57 14.50
CA ILE A 147 -14.60 18.62 13.63
C ILE A 147 -15.75 17.95 14.39
N PRO A 148 -16.78 18.72 14.81
CA PRO A 148 -17.88 18.17 15.57
C PRO A 148 -18.85 17.45 14.64
N PHE A 149 -19.25 16.24 15.01
CA PHE A 149 -20.32 15.51 14.35
C PHE A 149 -21.37 15.02 15.34
N ARG A 150 -22.61 14.91 14.85
CA ARG A 150 -23.69 14.20 15.51
C ARG A 150 -24.02 12.98 14.68
N HIS A 151 -23.91 11.80 15.27
CA HIS A 151 -24.18 10.54 14.58
C HIS A 151 -25.22 9.70 15.33
N ASN A 152 -26.01 8.94 14.58
CA ASN A 152 -26.92 7.92 15.06
C ASN A 152 -26.24 6.56 15.08
N LYS A 153 -26.35 5.87 16.21
CA LYS A 153 -25.97 4.46 16.36
C LYS A 153 -27.04 3.54 15.78
N LYS A 154 -26.72 2.26 15.68
CA LYS A 154 -27.65 1.22 15.20
C LYS A 154 -28.89 1.07 16.08
N ASP A 155 -28.75 1.29 17.38
CA ASP A 155 -29.86 1.26 18.36
C ASP A 155 -30.78 2.49 18.27
N GLY A 156 -30.48 3.45 17.40
CA GLY A 156 -31.23 4.69 17.20
C GLY A 156 -30.81 5.83 18.13
N SER A 157 -29.91 5.61 19.10
CA SER A 157 -29.39 6.67 19.96
C SER A 157 -28.44 7.61 19.20
N THR A 158 -28.47 8.89 19.54
CA THR A 158 -27.58 9.90 18.94
C THR A 158 -26.41 10.19 19.87
N ILE A 159 -25.21 10.28 19.31
CA ILE A 159 -23.99 10.70 19.99
C ILE A 159 -23.42 11.96 19.35
N SER A 160 -22.85 12.83 20.17
CA SER A 160 -22.04 13.95 19.72
C SER A 160 -20.58 13.60 19.93
N ILE A 161 -19.75 13.79 18.90
CA ILE A 161 -18.34 13.44 18.90
C ILE A 161 -17.51 14.56 18.30
N SER A 162 -16.27 14.72 18.78
CA SER A 162 -15.26 15.54 18.14
C SER A 162 -14.27 14.67 17.38
N THR A 163 -13.98 15.01 16.13
CA THR A 163 -13.13 14.20 15.25
C THR A 163 -11.94 14.96 14.69
N SER A 164 -10.81 14.26 14.58
CA SER A 164 -9.71 14.63 13.68
C SER A 164 -9.93 13.95 12.35
N CYS A 165 -9.99 14.72 11.27
CA CYS A 165 -10.14 14.20 9.93
C CYS A 165 -8.94 14.60 9.05
N HIS A 166 -8.22 13.59 8.56
CA HIS A 166 -7.11 13.75 7.63
C HIS A 166 -7.58 13.46 6.21
N LEU A 167 -7.64 14.51 5.39
CA LEU A 167 -7.95 14.39 3.97
C LEU A 167 -6.67 14.13 3.17
N ILE A 168 -6.56 12.93 2.62
CA ILE A 168 -5.43 12.49 1.79
C ILE A 168 -5.87 12.52 0.33
N VAL A 169 -5.33 13.47 -0.44
CA VAL A 169 -5.62 13.59 -1.87
C VAL A 169 -4.57 12.81 -2.67
N SER A 170 -5.02 11.85 -3.49
CA SER A 170 -4.18 11.08 -4.40
C SER A 170 -4.60 11.31 -5.86
N LYS A 171 -3.70 10.99 -6.81
CA LYS A 171 -3.97 11.08 -8.26
C LYS A 171 -5.13 10.20 -8.73
N LYS A 172 -5.51 9.18 -7.94
CA LYS A 172 -6.57 8.21 -8.25
C LYS A 172 -7.88 8.44 -7.46
N GLY A 173 -7.94 9.45 -6.58
CA GLY A 173 -9.06 9.66 -5.66
C GLY A 173 -8.59 10.24 -4.33
N GLY A 174 -9.52 10.72 -3.50
CA GLY A 174 -9.21 11.21 -2.15
C GLY A 174 -9.80 10.27 -1.11
N ASN A 175 -9.05 9.97 -0.05
CA ASN A 175 -9.58 9.26 1.11
C ASN A 175 -9.63 10.21 2.30
N LEU A 176 -10.68 10.09 3.09
CA LEU A 176 -10.84 10.82 4.33
C LEU A 176 -10.74 9.83 5.48
N MET A 177 -9.70 9.98 6.30
CA MET A 177 -9.51 9.19 7.51
C MET A 177 -9.93 10.03 8.70
N CYS A 178 -10.91 9.58 9.48
CA CYS A 178 -11.35 10.27 10.68
C CYS A 178 -11.13 9.41 11.93
N MET A 179 -10.78 10.07 13.02
CA MET A 179 -10.56 9.49 14.34
C MET A 179 -11.31 10.33 15.36
N VAL A 180 -12.01 9.68 16.28
CA VAL A 180 -12.68 10.36 17.39
C VAL A 180 -11.63 10.78 18.42
N GLU A 181 -11.49 12.08 18.66
CA GLU A 181 -10.47 12.65 19.57
C GLU A 181 -10.91 12.62 21.03
N ASN A 182 -12.23 12.70 21.30
CA ASN A 182 -12.89 12.41 22.58
C ASN A 182 -14.41 12.61 22.43
N GLY A 183 -15.18 11.86 23.21
CA GLY A 183 -16.59 12.10 23.55
C GLY A 183 -16.70 12.39 25.03
#